data_AF-A0A8S2WVX7-F1
#
_entry.id   AF-A0A8S2WVX7-F1
#
_cell.length_a   1.000
_cell.length_b   1.000
_cell.length_c   1.000
_cell.angle_alpha   90.00
_cell.angle_beta   90.00
_cell.angle_gamma   90.00
#
_symmetry.space_group_name_H-M   'P 1'
#
loop_
_entity.id
_entity.type
_entity.pdbx_description
1 polymer ?
#
loop_
_entity_poly.entity_id
_entity_poly.type
_entity_poly.pdbx_seq_one_letter_code
_entity_poly.pdbx_strand_id
1 'polypeptide(L)' 'MDWWGPTTTSLSGNRYVLVITDRLSGYVVAKASPTNTAQDTARILMEEI' A
#
# COMPACT_ATOMS: atom_id res chain seq x y z
N MET A 1 -4.74 5.58 6.49
CA MET A 1 -4.09 4.89 5.36
C MET A 1 -4.04 5.86 4.20
N ASP A 2 -2.99 5.79 3.39
CA ASP A 2 -2.88 6.61 2.18
C ASP A 2 -2.00 5.91 1.14
N TRP A 3 -2.14 6.32 -0.11
CA TRP A 3 -1.30 5.86 -1.21
C TRP A 3 -0.16 6.84 -1.47
N TRP A 4 1.05 6.32 -1.56
CA TRP A 4 2.21 7.05 -2.05
C TRP A 4 2.51 6.66 -3.50
N GLY A 5 2.67 7.66 -4.38
CA GLY A 5 3.08 7.48 -5.77
C GLY A 5 2.31 8.38 -6.76
N PRO A 6 2.53 8.18 -8.09
CA PRO A 6 3.38 7.15 -8.68
C PRO A 6 4.88 7.42 -8.50
N THR A 7 5.65 6.40 -8.18
CA THR A 7 7.13 6.43 -8.12
C THR A 7 7.75 5.88 -9.41
N THR A 8 9.08 5.82 -9.47
CA THR A 8 9.76 5.00 -10.48
C THR A 8 9.28 3.55 -10.38
N THR A 9 9.08 2.92 -11.54
CA THR A 9 8.64 1.53 -11.61
C THR A 9 9.74 0.61 -11.10
N SER A 10 9.42 -0.26 -10.15
CA SER A 10 10.35 -1.27 -9.65
C SER A 10 10.58 -2.38 -10.68
N LEU A 11 11.58 -3.23 -10.44
CA LEU A 11 11.84 -4.42 -11.27
C LEU A 11 10.62 -5.37 -11.35
N SER A 12 9.76 -5.36 -10.33
CA SER A 12 8.54 -6.16 -10.25
C SER A 12 7.30 -5.43 -10.82
N GLY A 13 7.46 -4.23 -11.40
CA GLY A 13 6.35 -3.46 -11.97
C GLY A 13 5.56 -2.61 -10.96
N ASN A 14 5.96 -2.59 -9.69
CA ASN A 14 5.27 -1.79 -8.67
C ASN A 14 5.63 -0.31 -8.79
N ARG A 15 4.66 0.57 -8.59
CA ARG A 15 4.85 2.03 -8.68
C ARG A 15 4.07 2.82 -7.63
N TYR A 16 3.31 2.13 -6.79
CA TYR A 16 2.58 2.70 -5.68
C TYR A 16 2.94 1.96 -4.40
N VAL A 17 2.81 2.63 -3.27
CA VAL A 17 2.93 2.02 -1.94
C VAL A 17 1.70 2.41 -1.13
N LEU A 18 0.94 1.42 -0.66
CA LEU A 18 -0.13 1.65 0.31
C LEU A 18 0.48 1.67 1.70
N VAL A 19 0.29 2.78 2.41
CA VAL A 19 0.76 2.96 3.77
C VAL A 19 -0.44 2.88 4.70
N ILE A 20 -0.43 1.88 5.57
CA ILE A 20 -1.44 1.65 6.61
C ILE A 20 -0.76 1.93 7.94
N THR A 21 -1.40 2.75 8.77
CA THR A 21 -0.89 3.10 10.10
C THR A 21 -1.95 2.76 11.11
N ASP A 22 -1.61 1.92 12.09
CA ASP A 22 -2.41 1.77 13.29
C ASP A 22 -2.29 3.03 14.13
N ARG A 23 -3.44 3.63 14.47
CA ARG A 23 -3.50 4.92 15.13
C ARG A 23 -3.05 4.85 16.60
N LEU A 24 -3.26 3.72 17.27
CA LEU A 24 -2.98 3.60 18.70
C LEU A 24 -1.49 3.33 18.96
N SER A 25 -0.94 2.32 18.29
CA SER A 25 0.46 1.90 18.46
C SER A 25 1.44 2.69 17.58
N GLY A 26 0.95 3.34 16.53
CA GLY A 26 1.80 3.94 15.50
C GLY A 26 2.47 2.90 14.59
N TYR A 27 2.07 1.63 14.66
CA TYR A 27 2.60 0.58 13.80
C TYR A 27 2.26 0.87 12.33
N VAL A 28 3.26 0.78 11.44
CA VAL A 28 3.12 1.10 10.02
C VAL A 28 3.40 -0.14 9.17
N VAL A 29 2.46 -0.43 8.27
CA VAL A 29 2.61 -1.40 7.19
C VAL A 29 2.69 -0.65 5.87
N ALA A 30 3.69 -0.99 5.05
CA ALA A 30 3.86 -0.44 3.71
C ALA A 30 3.87 -1.57 2.68
N LYS A 31 2.95 -1.53 1.71
CA LYS A 31 2.79 -2.56 0.68
C LYS A 31 2.91 -1.99 -0.72
N ALA A 32 3.78 -2.58 -1.52
CA ALA A 32 3.96 -2.18 -2.91
C ALA A 32 2.82 -2.71 -3.79
N SER A 33 2.40 -1.90 -4.76
CA SER A 33 1.36 -2.26 -5.73
C SER A 33 1.68 -1.67 -7.12
N PRO A 34 1.32 -2.36 -8.21
CA PRO A 34 1.42 -1.81 -9.57
C PRO A 34 0.35 -0.75 -9.85
N THR A 35 -0.76 -0.79 -9.12
CA THR A 35 -1.94 0.08 -9.27
C THR A 35 -2.45 0.59 -7.92
N ASN A 36 -3.21 1.68 -7.91
CA ASN A 36 -3.78 2.30 -6.70
C ASN A 36 -5.31 2.19 -6.66
N THR A 37 -5.87 1.04 -7.08
CA THR A 37 -7.32 0.87 -7.16
C THR A 37 -7.94 0.56 -5.79
N ALA A 38 -9.26 0.73 -5.69
CA ALA A 38 -10.02 0.30 -4.51
C ALA A 38 -9.92 -1.22 -4.27
N GLN A 39 -9.81 -2.02 -5.34
CA GLN A 39 -9.65 -3.47 -5.27
C GLN A 39 -8.30 -3.86 -4.65
N ASP A 40 -7.22 -3.21 -5.07
CA ASP A 40 -5.89 -3.41 -4.49
C ASP A 40 -5.87 -3.03 -3.01
N THR A 41 -6.53 -1.91 -2.69
CA THR A 41 -6.66 -1.41 -1.32
C THR A 41 -7.38 -2.43 -0.43
N ALA A 42 -8.52 -2.94 -0.88
CA ALA A 42 -9.30 -3.94 -0.13
C ALA A 42 -8.54 -5.26 0.04
N ARG A 43 -7.86 -5.73 -1.01
CA ARG A 43 -7.04 -6.95 -0.97
C ARG A 43 -5.92 -6.82 0.06
N ILE A 44 -5.13 -5.75 -0.01
CA ILE A 44 -4.02 -5.52 0.92
C ILE A 44 -4.53 -5.39 2.37
N LEU A 45 -5.67 -4.72 2.57
CA LEU A 45 -6.25 -4.57 3.91
C LEU A 45 -6.68 -5.91 4.51
N MET A 46 -7.23 -6.82 3.71
CA MET A 46 -7.63 -8.17 4.15
C MET A 46 -6.45 -9.11 4.40
N GLU A 47 -5.27 -8.83 3.82
CA GLU A 47 -4.06 -9.62 4.05
C GLU A 47 -3.34 -9.22 5.36
N GLU A 48 -3.51 -7.97 5.81
CA GLU A 48 -2.73 -7.36 6.89
C GLU A 48 -3.54 -7.12 8.18
N ILE A 49 -4.87 -7.31 8.15
CA ILE A 49 -5.76 -7.31 9.32
C ILE A 49 -6.23 -8.74 9.58
#